data_AF-A0A2E1MKL6-F1
#
_entry.id   AF-A0A2E1MKL6-F1
#
_cell.length_a   1.000
_cell.length_b   1.000
_cell.length_c   1.000
_cell.angle_alpha   90.00
_cell.angle_beta   90.00
_cell.angle_gamma   90.00
#
_symmetry.space_group_name_H-M   'P 1'
#
loop_
_entity.id
_entity.type
_entity.pdbx_description
1 polymer ?
#
loop_
_entity_poly.entity_id
_entity_poly.type
_entity_poly.pdbx_seq_one_letter_code
_entity_poly.pdbx_strand_id
1 'polypeptide(L)'
;MINLGSGAIHLSYEQGSGGTSLCLTIARKILKNKKKVIWLSKELPDGKRSSQILSGLTERELENISFIFIKNNLEESVKRINVLFEMMTLKDLIVIDDWCDKSGRASKIDIIALEKIVTNFNNTNIIVSSTSYQNIDSSTDKWESRGGNRIREIMTTIFLYRETEMNIKRILKEGEELKIIKLLESGFE
;
A
#
# COMPACT_ATOMS: atom_id res chain seq x y z
N MET A 1 1.83 -14.42 0.89
CA MET A 1 1.64 -12.98 0.58
C MET A 1 1.47 -12.25 1.89
N ILE A 2 1.61 -10.92 1.92
CA ILE A 2 1.50 -10.10 3.14
C ILE A 2 0.22 -10.47 3.92
N ASN A 3 0.35 -10.67 5.23
CA ASN A 3 -0.77 -10.97 6.12
C ASN A 3 -1.41 -9.65 6.59
N LEU A 4 -2.62 -9.36 6.12
CA LEU A 4 -3.34 -8.13 6.50
C LEU A 4 -3.99 -8.17 7.90
N GLY A 5 -4.05 -9.35 8.53
CA GLY A 5 -4.84 -9.55 9.77
C GLY A 5 -4.19 -9.05 11.07
N SER A 6 -2.96 -8.51 11.02
CA SER A 6 -2.21 -8.05 12.20
C SER A 6 -2.25 -6.53 12.42
N GLY A 7 -3.10 -5.80 11.67
CA GLY A 7 -3.24 -4.35 11.78
C GLY A 7 -2.84 -3.64 10.48
N ALA A 8 -2.57 -2.33 10.59
CA ALA A 8 -2.24 -1.52 9.44
C ALA A 8 -0.79 -1.76 8.97
N ILE A 9 -0.59 -1.85 7.66
CA ILE A 9 0.71 -2.11 7.04
C ILE A 9 1.22 -0.89 6.29
N HIS A 10 2.47 -0.54 6.54
CA HIS A 10 3.23 0.37 5.71
C HIS A 10 4.13 -0.41 4.77
N LEU A 11 3.76 -0.46 3.49
CA LEU A 11 4.59 -0.97 2.41
C LEU A 11 5.59 0.09 1.96
N SER A 12 6.83 0.00 2.42
CA SER A 12 7.92 0.84 1.91
C SER A 12 8.61 0.14 0.75
N TYR A 13 8.70 0.78 -0.42
CA TYR A 13 9.20 0.09 -1.61
C TYR A 13 10.31 0.84 -2.34
N GLU A 14 11.31 0.11 -2.83
CA GLU A 14 12.29 0.64 -3.77
C GLU A 14 11.59 1.07 -5.06
N GLN A 15 11.93 2.24 -5.61
CA GLN A 15 11.36 2.69 -6.88
C GLN A 15 11.59 1.66 -8.00
N GLY A 16 10.53 1.31 -8.75
CA GLY A 16 10.56 0.29 -9.79
C GLY A 16 10.44 -1.16 -9.28
N SER A 17 10.37 -1.38 -7.95
CA SER A 17 10.13 -2.71 -7.39
C SER A 17 8.68 -3.19 -7.57
N GLY A 18 7.74 -2.28 -7.84
CA GLY A 18 6.34 -2.61 -8.13
C GLY A 18 5.39 -2.44 -6.94
N GLY A 19 5.60 -1.47 -6.04
CA GLY A 19 4.72 -1.19 -4.90
C GLY A 19 3.22 -1.16 -5.26
N THR A 20 2.82 -0.32 -6.22
CA THR A 20 1.44 -0.27 -6.74
C THR A 20 0.95 -1.63 -7.26
N SER A 21 1.80 -2.40 -7.97
CA SER A 21 1.43 -3.74 -8.44
C SER A 21 1.18 -4.71 -7.30
N LEU A 22 1.92 -4.59 -6.18
CA LEU A 22 1.67 -5.40 -4.99
C LEU A 22 0.36 -5.03 -4.32
N CYS A 23 0.09 -3.73 -4.16
CA CYS A 23 -1.20 -3.24 -3.65
C CYS A 23 -2.37 -3.71 -4.52
N LEU A 24 -2.26 -3.65 -5.85
CA LEU A 24 -3.27 -4.18 -6.79
C LEU A 24 -3.44 -5.70 -6.67
N THR A 25 -2.34 -6.44 -6.48
CA THR A 25 -2.40 -7.89 -6.29
C THR A 25 -3.14 -8.26 -5.00
N ILE A 26 -2.90 -7.50 -3.93
CA ILE A 26 -3.61 -7.64 -2.66
C ILE A 26 -5.08 -7.30 -2.85
N ALA A 27 -5.40 -6.15 -3.46
CA ALA A 27 -6.76 -5.72 -3.77
C ALA A 27 -7.52 -6.79 -4.58
N ARG A 28 -6.89 -7.38 -5.59
CA ARG A 28 -7.48 -8.48 -6.38
C ARG A 28 -7.96 -9.62 -5.50
N LYS A 29 -7.17 -10.03 -4.49
CA LYS A 29 -7.56 -11.14 -3.59
C LYS A 29 -8.74 -10.76 -2.70
N ILE A 30 -8.83 -9.52 -2.26
CA ILE A 30 -9.96 -9.00 -1.50
C ILE A 30 -11.23 -8.99 -2.38
N LEU A 31 -11.13 -8.48 -3.61
CA LEU A 31 -12.24 -8.43 -4.56
C LEU A 31 -12.75 -9.82 -4.95
N LYS A 32 -11.86 -10.80 -5.18
CA LYS A 32 -12.25 -12.22 -5.42
C LYS A 32 -13.09 -12.82 -4.28
N ASN A 33 -12.91 -12.33 -3.07
CA ASN A 33 -13.70 -12.74 -1.90
C ASN A 33 -14.99 -11.92 -1.73
N LYS A 34 -15.38 -11.14 -2.76
CA LYS A 34 -16.55 -10.25 -2.78
C LYS A 34 -16.53 -9.25 -1.62
N LYS A 35 -15.35 -8.70 -1.35
CA LYS A 35 -15.09 -7.68 -0.33
C LYS A 35 -14.74 -6.35 -0.98
N LYS A 36 -14.90 -5.27 -0.23
CA LYS A 36 -14.74 -3.92 -0.72
C LYS A 36 -13.28 -3.50 -0.67
N VAL A 37 -12.87 -2.72 -1.67
CA VAL A 37 -11.58 -2.04 -1.71
C VAL A 37 -11.82 -0.55 -1.94
N ILE A 38 -11.32 0.27 -1.02
CA ILE A 38 -11.23 1.71 -1.21
C ILE A 38 -9.77 2.05 -1.50
N TRP A 39 -9.49 2.63 -2.65
CA TRP A 39 -8.15 3.00 -3.10
C TRP A 39 -8.00 4.51 -3.16
N LEU A 40 -7.11 5.07 -2.33
CA LEU A 40 -6.76 6.48 -2.32
C LEU A 40 -5.40 6.65 -2.98
N SER A 41 -5.28 7.62 -3.88
CA SER A 41 -4.00 7.93 -4.51
C SER A 41 -3.90 9.36 -5.01
N LYS A 42 -2.68 9.92 -5.05
CA LYS A 42 -2.39 11.19 -5.75
C LYS A 42 -2.37 11.02 -7.27
N GLU A 43 -2.17 9.80 -7.75
CA GLU A 43 -2.14 9.43 -9.17
C GLU A 43 -2.91 8.11 -9.33
N LEU A 44 -3.76 7.98 -10.35
CA LEU A 44 -4.41 6.69 -10.59
C LEU A 44 -3.36 5.65 -11.03
N PRO A 45 -3.50 4.38 -10.60
CA PRO A 45 -2.66 3.31 -11.12
C PRO A 45 -2.73 3.23 -12.65
N ASP A 46 -1.63 2.85 -13.29
CA ASP A 46 -1.59 2.66 -14.76
C ASP A 46 -2.71 1.69 -15.21
N GLY A 47 -3.53 2.14 -16.16
CA GLY A 47 -4.74 1.40 -16.56
C GLY A 47 -4.42 0.06 -17.21
N LYS A 48 -3.36 -0.02 -18.02
CA LYS A 48 -2.93 -1.27 -18.67
C LYS A 48 -2.47 -2.28 -17.63
N ARG A 49 -1.60 -1.85 -16.71
CA ARG A 49 -1.10 -2.70 -15.63
C ARG A 49 -2.22 -3.15 -14.69
N SER A 50 -3.13 -2.25 -14.36
CA SER A 50 -4.30 -2.56 -13.52
C SER A 50 -5.19 -3.59 -14.19
N SER A 51 -5.49 -3.45 -15.48
CA SER A 51 -6.27 -4.42 -16.26
C SER A 51 -5.61 -5.80 -16.27
N GLN A 52 -4.29 -5.87 -16.48
CA GLN A 52 -3.53 -7.13 -16.43
C GLN A 52 -3.63 -7.81 -15.07
N ILE A 53 -3.42 -7.07 -13.97
CA ILE A 53 -3.43 -7.65 -12.61
C ILE A 53 -4.86 -8.05 -12.20
N LEU A 54 -5.85 -7.20 -12.47
CA LEU A 54 -7.25 -7.43 -12.12
C LEU A 54 -7.97 -8.36 -13.10
N SER A 55 -7.29 -8.86 -14.12
CA SER A 55 -7.84 -9.80 -15.10
C SER A 55 -8.48 -11.02 -14.41
N GLY A 56 -9.58 -11.50 -15.00
CA GLY A 56 -10.34 -12.63 -14.47
C GLY A 56 -11.15 -12.34 -13.20
N LEU A 57 -11.28 -11.08 -12.78
CA LEU A 57 -12.39 -10.65 -11.92
C LEU A 57 -13.66 -10.49 -12.77
N THR A 58 -14.80 -10.84 -12.20
CA THR A 58 -16.13 -10.59 -12.77
C THR A 58 -16.52 -9.12 -12.62
N GLU A 59 -17.48 -8.64 -13.42
CA GLU A 59 -18.03 -7.28 -13.30
C GLU A 59 -18.48 -6.96 -11.86
N ARG A 60 -19.21 -7.89 -11.22
CA ARG A 60 -19.67 -7.75 -9.83
C ARG A 60 -18.53 -7.65 -8.81
N GLU A 61 -17.39 -8.28 -9.08
CA GLU A 61 -16.21 -8.15 -8.21
C GLU A 61 -15.52 -6.80 -8.43
N LEU A 62 -15.46 -6.32 -9.68
CA LEU A 62 -14.90 -5.01 -10.02
C LEU A 62 -15.76 -3.85 -9.50
N GLU A 63 -17.07 -4.01 -9.39
CA GLU A 63 -17.96 -3.00 -8.76
C GLU A 63 -17.61 -2.73 -7.28
N ASN A 64 -16.88 -3.63 -6.62
CA ASN A 64 -16.48 -3.48 -5.21
C ASN A 64 -15.18 -2.69 -5.00
N ILE A 65 -14.55 -2.14 -6.04
CA ILE A 65 -13.41 -1.22 -5.90
C ILE A 65 -13.82 0.23 -6.20
N SER A 66 -13.43 1.15 -5.31
CA SER A 66 -13.59 2.60 -5.50
C SER A 66 -12.24 3.29 -5.53
N PHE A 67 -11.95 4.03 -6.59
CA PHE A 67 -10.75 4.86 -6.70
C PHE A 67 -11.06 6.30 -6.33
N ILE A 68 -10.25 6.87 -5.43
CA ILE A 68 -10.45 8.17 -4.83
C ILE A 68 -9.16 8.99 -4.95
N PHE A 69 -9.27 10.15 -5.58
CA PHE A 69 -8.13 11.02 -5.82
C PHE A 69 -7.80 11.90 -4.60
N ILE A 70 -6.54 11.90 -4.17
CA ILE A 70 -6.02 12.80 -3.14
C ILE A 70 -5.64 14.12 -3.80
N LYS A 71 -6.54 15.11 -3.76
CA LYS A 71 -6.34 16.38 -4.46
C LYS A 71 -5.36 17.34 -3.78
N ASN A 72 -5.46 17.49 -2.47
CA ASN A 72 -4.69 18.47 -1.69
C ASN A 72 -3.78 17.75 -0.69
N ASN A 73 -4.37 17.20 0.36
CA ASN A 73 -3.69 16.39 1.36
C ASN A 73 -4.59 15.22 1.78
N LEU A 74 -3.98 14.28 2.49
CA LEU A 74 -4.66 13.07 2.91
C LEU A 74 -5.81 13.35 3.90
N GLU A 75 -5.64 14.29 4.83
CA GLU A 75 -6.66 14.61 5.84
C GLU A 75 -7.97 15.10 5.21
N GLU A 76 -7.89 16.03 4.25
CA GLU A 76 -9.06 16.57 3.57
C GLU A 76 -9.77 15.51 2.73
N SER A 77 -9.00 14.63 2.09
CA SER A 77 -9.54 13.55 1.26
C SER A 77 -10.34 12.57 2.12
N VAL A 78 -9.81 12.19 3.29
CA VAL A 78 -10.48 11.29 4.25
C VAL A 78 -11.74 11.93 4.81
N LYS A 79 -11.73 13.22 5.18
CA LYS A 79 -12.93 13.92 5.67
C LYS A 79 -14.08 13.87 4.68
N ARG A 80 -13.79 13.98 3.38
CA ARG A 80 -14.81 13.95 2.31
C ARG A 80 -15.44 12.58 2.12
N ILE A 81 -14.73 11.50 2.48
CA ILE A 81 -15.12 10.11 2.20
C ILE A 81 -15.32 9.31 3.50
N ASN A 82 -15.38 9.98 4.65
CA ASN A 82 -15.45 9.35 5.97
C ASN A 82 -16.61 8.34 6.06
N VAL A 83 -17.75 8.67 5.47
CA VAL A 83 -18.92 7.78 5.38
C VAL A 83 -18.59 6.47 4.67
N LEU A 84 -17.79 6.51 3.59
CA LEU A 84 -17.37 5.27 2.89
C LEU A 84 -16.48 4.40 3.78
N PHE A 85 -15.61 5.03 4.57
CA PHE A 85 -14.73 4.31 5.49
C PHE A 85 -15.50 3.71 6.67
N GLU A 86 -16.51 4.41 7.20
CA GLU A 86 -17.38 3.90 8.28
C GLU A 86 -18.20 2.66 7.85
N MET A 87 -18.43 2.48 6.56
CA MET A 87 -19.10 1.30 6.00
C MET A 87 -18.18 0.09 5.77
N MET A 88 -16.88 0.22 6.09
CA MET A 88 -15.90 -0.84 5.92
C MET A 88 -15.92 -1.82 7.11
N THR A 89 -15.59 -3.07 6.81
CA THR A 89 -15.49 -4.16 7.80
C THR A 89 -14.07 -4.71 7.88
N LEU A 90 -13.81 -5.56 8.89
CA LEU A 90 -12.53 -6.27 9.07
C LEU A 90 -12.09 -7.12 7.87
N LYS A 91 -12.99 -7.38 6.91
CA LYS A 91 -12.69 -8.16 5.70
C LYS A 91 -12.45 -7.29 4.47
N ASP A 92 -12.73 -5.99 4.56
CA ASP A 92 -12.53 -5.02 3.49
C ASP A 92 -11.12 -4.41 3.58
N LEU A 93 -10.71 -3.68 2.54
CA LEU A 93 -9.37 -3.11 2.42
C LEU A 93 -9.39 -1.63 2.07
N ILE A 94 -8.63 -0.84 2.81
CA ILE A 94 -8.24 0.52 2.44
C ILE A 94 -6.81 0.47 1.91
N VAL A 95 -6.60 0.99 0.70
CA VAL A 95 -5.28 1.19 0.09
C VAL A 95 -5.01 2.69 0.00
N ILE A 96 -3.81 3.13 0.41
CA ILE A 96 -3.35 4.53 0.21
C ILE A 96 -2.01 4.50 -0.53
N ASP A 97 -2.01 4.80 -1.84
CA ASP A 97 -0.87 4.63 -2.76
C ASP A 97 -0.57 5.89 -3.60
N ASP A 98 0.54 6.59 -3.48
CA ASP A 98 1.41 6.73 -2.31
C ASP A 98 0.79 7.71 -1.30
N TRP A 99 1.01 7.50 0.00
CA TRP A 99 0.47 8.38 1.04
C TRP A 99 1.23 9.71 1.18
N CYS A 100 2.47 9.78 0.68
CA CYS A 100 3.30 10.98 0.69
C CYS A 100 4.09 11.11 -0.62
N ASP A 101 4.79 12.23 -0.81
CA ASP A 101 5.60 12.44 -2.00
C ASP A 101 6.74 11.42 -2.12
N LYS A 102 7.02 11.02 -3.37
CA LYS A 102 8.05 10.04 -3.74
C LYS A 102 9.48 10.52 -3.43
N SER A 103 9.67 11.80 -3.16
CA SER A 103 10.94 12.47 -2.86
C SER A 103 10.83 13.38 -1.64
N GLY A 104 11.97 13.69 -1.00
CA GLY A 104 12.00 14.59 0.16
C GLY A 104 11.53 13.91 1.46
N ARG A 105 11.14 14.70 2.46
CA ARG A 105 10.57 14.19 3.72
C ARG A 105 9.04 14.17 3.61
N ALA A 106 8.40 13.17 4.22
CA ALA A 106 6.95 13.17 4.36
C ALA A 106 6.49 14.40 5.16
N SER A 107 5.41 15.04 4.71
CA SER A 107 4.90 16.24 5.37
C SER A 107 4.33 15.90 6.76
N LYS A 108 4.44 16.83 7.72
CA LYS A 108 3.84 16.63 9.05
C LYS A 108 2.33 16.42 8.97
N ILE A 109 1.67 17.07 8.01
CA ILE A 109 0.22 17.00 7.81
C ILE A 109 -0.17 15.58 7.35
N ASP A 110 0.55 15.00 6.39
CA ASP A 110 0.25 13.65 5.91
C ASP A 110 0.53 12.58 6.98
N ILE A 111 1.60 12.75 7.79
CA ILE A 111 1.87 11.85 8.92
C ILE A 111 0.72 11.89 9.93
N ILE A 112 0.28 13.08 10.34
CA ILE A 112 -0.84 13.24 11.28
C ILE A 112 -2.14 12.67 10.69
N ALA A 113 -2.38 12.88 9.39
CA ALA A 113 -3.54 12.33 8.71
C ALA A 113 -3.52 10.80 8.74
N LEU A 114 -2.37 10.20 8.44
CA LEU A 114 -2.19 8.76 8.42
C LEU A 114 -2.38 8.15 9.82
N GLU A 115 -1.84 8.77 10.86
CA GLU A 115 -2.08 8.35 12.26
C GLU A 115 -3.56 8.34 12.62
N LYS A 116 -4.30 9.40 12.24
CA LYS A 116 -5.75 9.47 12.47
C LYS A 116 -6.50 8.37 11.72
N ILE A 117 -6.13 8.09 10.47
CA ILE A 117 -6.76 7.02 9.68
C ILE A 117 -6.56 5.66 10.35
N VAL A 118 -5.31 5.32 10.68
CA VAL A 118 -4.98 4.03 11.28
C VAL A 118 -5.68 3.86 12.63
N THR A 119 -5.77 4.92 13.42
CA THR A 119 -6.44 4.89 14.73
C THR A 119 -7.96 4.78 14.59
N ASN A 120 -8.57 5.56 13.69
CA ASN A 120 -10.03 5.63 13.56
C ASN A 120 -10.64 4.43 12.83
N PHE A 121 -9.86 3.78 11.95
CA PHE A 121 -10.32 2.67 11.12
C PHE A 121 -9.61 1.36 11.45
N ASN A 122 -9.30 1.15 12.73
CA ASN A 122 -8.61 -0.03 13.25
C ASN A 122 -9.40 -1.35 13.07
N ASN A 123 -10.69 -1.27 12.71
CA ASN A 123 -11.55 -2.40 12.40
C ASN A 123 -11.59 -2.74 10.89
N THR A 124 -10.61 -2.31 10.11
CA THR A 124 -10.52 -2.57 8.66
C THR A 124 -9.07 -2.83 8.28
N ASN A 125 -8.82 -3.64 7.25
CA ASN A 125 -7.45 -3.83 6.76
C ASN A 125 -6.97 -2.55 6.08
N ILE A 126 -5.79 -2.08 6.43
CA ILE A 126 -5.20 -0.87 5.84
C ILE A 126 -3.82 -1.21 5.32
N ILE A 127 -3.56 -0.91 4.05
CA ILE A 127 -2.22 -0.88 3.49
C ILE A 127 -1.94 0.50 2.93
N VAL A 128 -0.81 1.07 3.32
CA VAL A 128 -0.33 2.34 2.78
C VAL A 128 1.04 2.13 2.19
N SER A 129 1.32 2.76 1.06
CA SER A 129 2.58 2.61 0.34
C SER A 129 3.33 3.92 0.23
N SER A 130 4.65 3.82 0.26
CA SER A 130 5.52 4.93 -0.11
C SER A 130 6.90 4.45 -0.56
N THR A 131 7.56 5.25 -1.38
CA THR A 131 8.94 4.95 -1.81
C THR A 131 9.89 4.93 -0.62
N SER A 132 10.76 3.92 -0.55
CA SER A 132 11.90 3.89 0.37
C SER A 132 12.98 4.87 -0.09
N TYR A 133 13.84 5.29 0.85
CA TYR A 133 15.08 5.99 0.53
C TYR A 133 16.27 5.17 1.02
N GLN A 134 17.44 5.38 0.39
CA GLN A 134 18.64 4.66 0.78
C GLN A 134 19.18 5.21 2.11
N ASN A 135 19.51 4.31 3.02
CA ASN A 135 20.25 4.66 4.22
C ASN A 135 21.74 4.58 3.92
N ILE A 136 22.38 5.74 3.80
CA ILE A 136 23.82 5.82 3.48
C ILE A 136 24.66 5.48 4.72
N ASP A 137 24.09 5.63 5.91
CA ASP A 137 24.81 5.53 7.18
C ASP A 137 24.74 4.12 7.81
N SER A 138 23.92 3.21 7.28
CA SER A 138 23.80 1.84 7.80
C SER A 138 24.45 0.80 6.89
N SER A 139 25.29 -0.03 7.48
CA SER A 139 25.90 -1.18 6.82
C SER A 139 24.97 -2.39 6.72
N THR A 140 23.83 -2.37 7.43
CA THR A 140 22.92 -3.52 7.61
C THR A 140 21.58 -3.36 6.90
N ASP A 141 21.03 -2.15 6.84
CA ASP A 141 19.72 -1.86 6.25
C ASP A 141 19.82 -0.81 5.15
N LYS A 142 19.90 -1.29 3.91
CA LYS A 142 20.01 -0.45 2.71
C LYS A 142 18.84 0.54 2.55
N TRP A 143 17.67 0.21 3.09
CA TRP A 143 16.42 0.94 2.85
C TRP A 143 15.82 1.46 4.16
N GLU A 144 15.36 2.70 4.15
CA GLU A 144 14.56 3.29 5.20
C GLU A 144 13.16 3.67 4.71
N SER A 145 12.19 3.55 5.62
CA SER A 145 10.79 3.88 5.38
C SER A 145 10.49 5.34 5.73
N ARG A 146 9.56 5.94 4.99
CA ARG A 146 9.13 7.33 5.23
C ARG A 146 8.29 7.44 6.51
N GLY A 147 8.36 8.61 7.14
CA GLY A 147 7.58 8.94 8.34
C GLY A 147 8.29 8.64 9.67
N GLY A 148 9.41 7.90 9.64
CA GLY A 148 10.23 7.66 10.83
C GLY A 148 9.50 6.87 11.93
N ASN A 149 9.90 7.09 13.19
CA ASN A 149 9.34 6.37 14.34
C ASN A 149 7.83 6.49 14.46
N ARG A 150 7.27 7.67 14.14
CA ARG A 150 5.82 7.91 14.22
C ARG A 150 5.02 6.90 13.42
N ILE A 151 5.45 6.53 12.21
CA ILE A 151 4.76 5.52 11.40
C ILE A 151 5.09 4.10 11.86
N ARG A 152 6.35 3.85 12.25
CA ARG A 152 6.78 2.52 12.73
C ARG A 152 6.11 2.09 14.03
N GLU A 153 5.71 3.03 14.88
CA GLU A 153 5.05 2.75 16.17
C GLU A 153 3.58 2.34 16.01
N ILE A 154 2.93 2.72 14.91
CA ILE A 154 1.49 2.47 14.69
C ILE A 154 1.19 1.50 13.55
N MET A 155 2.19 1.16 12.72
CA MET A 155 2.03 0.29 11.56
C MET A 155 3.18 -0.71 11.45
N THR A 156 2.86 -1.92 11.02
CA THR A 156 3.88 -2.89 10.63
C THR A 156 4.52 -2.44 9.33
N THR A 157 5.85 -2.21 9.32
CA THR A 157 6.57 -1.81 8.12
C THR A 157 7.09 -3.04 7.38
N ILE A 158 6.72 -3.15 6.10
CA ILE A 158 7.22 -4.18 5.19
C ILE A 158 7.97 -3.49 4.06
N PHE A 159 9.19 -3.94 3.81
CA PHE A 159 9.99 -3.46 2.69
C PHE A 159 9.81 -4.32 1.45
N LEU A 160 9.75 -3.69 0.28
CA LEU A 160 9.75 -4.36 -1.02
C LEU A 160 10.90 -3.83 -1.87
N TYR A 161 11.81 -4.70 -2.30
CA TYR A 161 12.92 -4.31 -3.16
C TYR A 161 13.27 -5.38 -4.19
N ARG A 162 14.00 -4.98 -5.22
CA ARG A 162 14.48 -5.86 -6.28
C ARG A 162 15.60 -6.75 -5.73
N GLU A 163 15.54 -8.05 -6.05
CA GLU A 163 16.66 -8.96 -5.77
C GLU A 163 17.87 -8.55 -6.64
N THR A 164 17.62 -8.27 -7.91
CA THR A 164 18.56 -7.71 -8.89
C THR A 164 17.80 -6.81 -9.86
N GLU A 165 18.48 -5.88 -10.54
CA GLU A 165 17.82 -4.86 -11.38
C GLU A 165 16.95 -5.42 -12.51
N MET A 166 17.36 -6.54 -13.11
CA MET A 166 16.75 -7.09 -14.33
C MET A 166 15.85 -8.33 -14.11
N ASN A 167 15.70 -8.81 -12.87
CA ASN A 167 14.90 -10.01 -12.62
C ASN A 167 13.46 -9.65 -12.24
N ILE A 168 12.54 -10.60 -12.41
CA ILE A 168 11.15 -10.57 -11.93
C ILE A 168 11.05 -10.80 -10.41
N LYS A 169 12.12 -11.30 -9.77
CA LYS A 169 12.13 -11.56 -8.34
C LYS A 169 12.19 -10.27 -7.52
N ARG A 170 11.41 -10.22 -6.44
CA ARG A 170 11.43 -9.19 -5.41
C ARG A 170 11.58 -9.84 -4.05
N ILE A 171 12.10 -9.08 -3.11
CA ILE A 171 12.24 -9.46 -1.72
C ILE A 171 11.23 -8.63 -0.93
N LEU A 172 10.38 -9.31 -0.17
CA LEU A 172 9.63 -8.74 0.94
C LEU A 172 10.43 -8.95 2.22
N LYS A 173 10.65 -7.87 2.98
CA LYS A 173 11.31 -7.92 4.29
C LYS A 173 10.38 -7.38 5.37
N GLU A 174 10.15 -8.16 6.41
CA GLU A 174 9.40 -7.77 7.62
C GLU A 174 10.25 -8.11 8.84
N GLY A 175 10.82 -7.10 9.51
CA GLY A 175 11.87 -7.34 10.51
C GLY A 175 13.04 -8.12 9.88
N GLU A 176 13.40 -9.25 10.48
CA GLU A 176 14.45 -10.16 9.97
C GLU A 176 13.92 -11.18 8.94
N GLU A 177 12.60 -11.29 8.78
CA GLU A 177 12.01 -12.26 7.87
C GLU A 177 12.13 -11.78 6.42
N LEU A 178 12.64 -12.66 5.55
CA LEU A 178 12.78 -12.42 4.11
C LEU A 178 11.93 -13.41 3.34
N LYS A 179 11.17 -12.90 2.37
CA LYS A 179 10.39 -13.70 1.44
C LYS A 179 10.63 -13.25 0.01
N ILE A 180 10.99 -14.21 -0.85
CA ILE A 180 11.11 -13.97 -2.29
C ILE A 180 9.73 -14.14 -2.94
N ILE A 181 9.31 -13.15 -3.72
CA ILE A 181 8.09 -13.16 -4.54
C ILE A 181 8.45 -12.82 -6.00
N LYS A 182 7.55 -13.12 -6.94
CA LYS A 182 7.77 -12.83 -8.37
C LYS A 182 6.75 -11.82 -8.89
N LEU A 183 7.22 -10.81 -9.61
CA LEU A 183 6.39 -9.85 -10.33
C LEU A 183 6.10 -10.38 -11.74
N LEU A 184 4.90 -10.90 -11.94
CA LEU A 184 4.40 -11.40 -13.22
C LEU A 184 3.38 -10.44 -13.84
N GLU A 185 2.91 -10.75 -15.04
CA GLU A 185 1.84 -9.97 -15.68
C GLU A 185 0.55 -9.98 -14.83
N SER A 186 0.20 -11.12 -14.25
CA SER A 186 -0.95 -11.33 -13.37
C SER A 186 -0.88 -10.63 -12.00
N GLY A 187 0.28 -10.05 -11.66
CA GLY A 187 0.57 -9.48 -10.35
C GLY A 187 1.69 -10.23 -9.63
N PHE A 188 1.68 -10.18 -8.31
CA PHE A 188 2.67 -10.87 -7.46
C PHE A 188 2.23 -12.26 -7.03
N GLU A 189 3.19 -13.19 -7.01
CA GLU A 189 3.05 -14.57 -6.53
C GLU A 189 4.14 -14.93 -5.52
#